data_AF-A0A535PP27-F1
#
_entry.id   AF-A0A535PP27-F1
#
_cell.length_a   1.000
_cell.length_b   1.000
_cell.length_c   1.000
_cell.angle_alpha   90.00
_cell.angle_beta   90.00
_cell.angle_gamma   90.00
#
_symmetry.space_group_name_H-M   'P 1'
#
loop_
_entity.id
_entity.type
_entity.pdbx_description
1 polymer ?
#
loop_
_entity_poly.entity_id
_entity_poly.type
_entity_poly.pdbx_seq_one_letter_code
_entity_poly.pdbx_strand_id
1 'polypeptide(L)'
;QADITQGAKVLVMAPNDSTVGTQIQALAQSKGVKLISYDRATFTGTNTYYVSFDNVQVGKLIGQGFKDCLTAWNVASPKVFTLNGGEDTDPNAIDFAKGYNSVVWGDSVPQETVGKTANGATLVGDQVAPAWDNSKGQTIFQQQYTARPEINATIEAN
;
A
#
# COMPACT_ATOMS: atom_id res chain seq x y z
N GLN A 1 11.41 12.96 18.24
CA GLN A 1 11.51 13.18 19.70
C GLN A 1 12.41 14.37 20.02
N ALA A 2 13.62 14.46 19.45
CA ALA A 2 14.54 15.57 19.67
C ALA A 2 13.90 16.95 19.46
N ASP A 3 13.15 17.16 18.37
CA ASP A 3 12.52 18.44 18.06
C ASP A 3 11.47 18.86 19.11
N ILE A 4 10.73 17.89 19.65
CA ILE A 4 9.77 18.12 20.75
C ILE A 4 10.52 18.60 21.99
N THR A 5 11.63 17.94 22.34
CA THR A 5 12.48 18.33 23.49
C THR A 5 13.12 19.71 23.27
N GLN A 6 13.48 20.05 22.04
CA GLN A 6 14.04 21.34 21.66
C GLN A 6 12.99 22.46 21.58
N GLY A 7 11.72 22.18 21.88
CA GLY A 7 10.68 23.19 22.05
C GLY A 7 9.81 23.44 20.82
N ALA A 8 9.82 22.55 19.82
CA ALA A 8 8.92 22.61 18.67
C ALA A 8 7.46 22.77 19.12
N LYS A 9 6.71 23.65 18.44
CA LYS A 9 5.28 23.92 18.73
C LYS A 9 4.33 23.20 17.77
N VAL A 10 4.83 22.90 16.58
CA VAL A 10 4.16 22.10 15.56
C VAL A 10 5.15 21.06 15.07
N LEU A 11 4.69 19.82 14.90
CA LEU A 11 5.44 18.72 14.30
C LEU A 11 4.71 18.22 13.07
N VAL A 12 5.39 18.19 11.92
CA VAL A 12 4.93 17.49 10.72
C VAL A 12 5.73 16.19 10.63
N MET A 13 5.05 15.07 10.48
CA MET A 13 5.69 13.75 10.57
C MET A 13 5.13 12.78 9.53
N ALA A 14 6.02 12.11 8.81
CA ALA A 14 5.74 10.92 8.02
C ALA A 14 6.50 9.73 8.64
N PRO A 15 5.86 8.91 9.49
CA PRO A 15 6.56 7.83 10.19
C PRO A 15 6.83 6.66 9.23
N ASN A 16 8.03 6.07 9.30
CA ASN A 16 8.33 4.86 8.54
C ASN A 16 7.54 3.63 9.03
N ASP A 17 7.12 3.65 10.29
CA ASP A 17 6.39 2.59 10.98
C ASP A 17 5.25 3.21 11.80
N SER A 18 4.04 2.66 11.67
CA SER A 18 2.83 3.20 12.31
C SER A 18 2.85 3.13 13.84
N THR A 19 3.55 2.15 14.43
CA THR A 19 3.72 2.01 15.88
C THR A 19 4.61 3.12 16.42
N VAL A 20 5.74 3.38 15.74
CA VAL A 20 6.64 4.49 16.08
C VAL A 20 5.91 5.83 15.91
N GLY A 21 5.15 6.00 14.83
CA GLY A 21 4.33 7.21 14.62
C GLY A 21 3.35 7.45 15.76
N THR A 22 2.67 6.41 16.22
CA THR A 22 1.75 6.46 17.38
C THR A 22 2.46 6.91 18.67
N GLN A 23 3.69 6.41 18.93
CA GLN A 23 4.48 6.83 20.09
C GLN A 23 4.89 8.30 20.02
N ILE A 24 5.28 8.78 18.83
CA ILE A 24 5.62 10.19 18.61
C ILE A 24 4.38 11.08 18.82
N GLN A 25 3.21 10.64 18.36
CA GLN A 25 1.94 11.34 18.58
C GLN A 25 1.59 11.48 20.06
N ALA A 26 1.67 10.39 20.83
CA ALA A 26 1.45 10.42 22.26
C ALA A 26 2.42 11.38 22.98
N LEU A 27 3.70 11.36 22.60
CA LEU A 27 4.69 12.27 23.16
C LEU A 27 4.38 13.73 22.82
N ALA A 28 4.07 14.03 21.56
CA ALA A 28 3.72 15.39 21.12
C ALA A 28 2.50 15.92 21.90
N GLN A 29 1.45 15.10 22.05
CA GLN A 29 0.27 15.43 22.85
C GLN A 29 0.64 15.72 24.31
N SER A 30 1.47 14.88 24.95
CA SER A 30 1.91 15.08 26.34
C SER A 30 2.71 16.37 26.57
N LYS A 31 3.28 16.93 25.50
CA LYS A 31 4.09 18.16 25.52
C LYS A 31 3.34 19.37 24.94
N GLY A 32 2.06 19.23 24.60
CA GLY A 32 1.24 20.30 24.01
C GLY A 32 1.69 20.72 22.61
N VAL A 33 2.41 19.85 21.90
CA VAL A 33 2.86 20.09 20.52
C VAL A 33 1.75 19.68 19.56
N LYS A 34 1.36 20.56 18.64
CA LYS A 34 0.38 20.25 17.59
C LYS A 34 1.02 19.33 16.56
N LEU A 35 0.27 18.37 16.03
CA LEU A 35 0.82 17.39 15.09
C LEU A 35 0.04 17.35 13.78
N ILE A 36 0.78 17.28 12.68
CA ILE A 36 0.30 16.98 11.33
C ILE A 36 0.92 15.64 10.91
N SER A 37 0.10 14.59 10.87
CA SER A 37 0.47 13.31 10.24
C SER A 37 0.46 13.55 8.75
N TYR A 38 1.60 13.40 8.11
CA TYR A 38 1.79 13.66 6.70
C TYR A 38 2.00 12.35 5.97
N ASP A 39 1.26 12.15 4.87
CA ASP A 39 1.29 11.00 3.97
C ASP A 39 0.84 9.67 4.61
N ARG A 40 1.53 9.20 5.66
CA ARG A 40 1.26 7.93 6.33
C ARG A 40 0.41 8.14 7.58
N ALA A 41 -0.81 7.63 7.51
CA ALA A 41 -1.81 7.88 8.53
C ALA A 41 -1.45 7.28 9.90
N THR A 42 -1.47 8.12 10.93
CA THR A 42 -1.49 7.69 12.33
C THR A 42 -2.54 8.52 13.07
N PHE A 43 -3.46 7.85 13.78
CA PHE A 43 -4.61 8.51 14.41
C PHE A 43 -4.63 8.24 15.91
N THR A 44 -3.63 8.77 16.62
CA THR A 44 -3.60 8.75 18.08
C THR A 44 -3.74 10.17 18.62
N GLY A 45 -4.54 10.31 19.68
CA GLY A 45 -4.76 11.58 20.37
C GLY A 45 -5.90 12.43 19.80
N THR A 46 -6.08 13.62 20.37
CA THR A 46 -7.22 14.52 20.08
C THR A 46 -6.85 15.77 19.28
N ASN A 47 -5.56 16.00 19.00
CA ASN A 47 -5.02 17.20 18.35
C ASN A 47 -4.13 16.89 17.13
N THR A 48 -4.53 15.88 16.36
CA THR A 48 -3.79 15.40 15.18
C THR A 48 -4.56 15.74 13.91
N TYR A 49 -3.91 16.46 12.99
CA TYR A 49 -4.40 16.66 11.63
C TYR A 49 -3.74 15.63 10.71
N TYR A 50 -4.43 15.18 9.68
CA TYR A 50 -3.88 14.29 8.66
C TYR A 50 -3.97 14.94 7.29
N VAL A 51 -2.86 14.93 6.56
CA VAL A 51 -2.76 15.46 5.20
C VAL A 51 -2.08 14.40 4.33
N SER A 52 -2.75 14.00 3.26
CA SER A 52 -2.27 13.01 2.30
C SER A 52 -3.05 13.13 0.99
N PHE A 53 -2.72 12.27 0.03
CA PHE A 53 -3.57 11.99 -1.13
C PHE A 53 -4.73 11.06 -0.75
N ASP A 54 -5.70 10.92 -1.66
CA ASP A 54 -6.70 9.84 -1.58
C ASP A 54 -6.04 8.54 -2.05
N ASN A 55 -5.53 7.75 -1.10
CA ASN A 55 -4.79 6.53 -1.39
C ASN A 55 -5.67 5.46 -2.06
N VAL A 56 -6.96 5.39 -1.72
CA VAL A 56 -7.88 4.48 -2.42
C VAL A 56 -8.01 4.90 -3.88
N GLN A 57 -8.07 6.20 -4.17
CA GLN A 57 -8.08 6.71 -5.54
C GLN A 57 -6.77 6.42 -6.28
N VAL A 58 -5.61 6.52 -5.62
CA VAL A 58 -4.32 6.10 -6.21
C VAL A 58 -4.38 4.62 -6.62
N GLY A 59 -4.85 3.75 -5.72
CA GLY A 59 -5.05 2.33 -6.02
C GLY A 59 -6.01 2.08 -7.19
N LYS A 60 -7.12 2.81 -7.26
CA LYS A 60 -8.05 2.72 -8.40
C LYS A 60 -7.37 3.09 -9.73
N LEU A 61 -6.51 4.11 -9.74
CA LEU A 61 -5.75 4.51 -10.92
C LEU A 61 -4.74 3.43 -11.32
N ILE A 62 -4.06 2.79 -10.36
CA ILE A 62 -3.20 1.62 -10.62
C ILE A 62 -4.01 0.49 -11.28
N GLY A 63 -5.17 0.14 -10.69
CA GLY A 63 -6.05 -0.90 -11.22
C GLY A 63 -6.61 -0.59 -12.62
N GLN A 64 -6.90 0.69 -12.90
CA GLN A 64 -7.33 1.13 -14.22
C GLN A 64 -6.19 1.02 -15.23
N GLY A 65 -5.00 1.52 -14.90
CA GLY A 65 -3.81 1.42 -15.74
C GLY A 65 -3.45 -0.03 -16.06
N PHE A 66 -3.60 -0.93 -15.10
CA PHE A 66 -3.45 -2.37 -15.31
C PHE A 66 -4.40 -2.90 -16.40
N LYS A 67 -5.71 -2.61 -16.31
CA LYS A 67 -6.70 -3.04 -17.31
C LYS A 67 -6.45 -2.43 -18.69
N ASP A 68 -6.01 -1.18 -18.72
CA ASP A 68 -5.65 -0.47 -19.94
C ASP A 68 -4.45 -1.15 -20.62
N CYS A 69 -3.42 -1.52 -19.85
CA CYS A 69 -2.26 -2.27 -20.35
C CYS A 69 -2.64 -3.67 -20.87
N LEU A 70 -3.48 -4.43 -20.15
CA LEU A 70 -3.95 -5.74 -20.62
C LEU A 70 -4.61 -5.64 -22.01
N THR A 71 -5.43 -4.61 -22.20
CA THR A 71 -6.13 -4.34 -23.46
C THR A 71 -5.15 -3.88 -24.54
N ALA A 72 -4.33 -2.88 -24.25
CA ALA A 72 -3.38 -2.30 -25.22
C ALA A 72 -2.37 -3.32 -25.72
N TRP A 73 -1.96 -4.27 -24.88
CA TRP A 73 -0.99 -5.31 -25.22
C TRP A 73 -1.65 -6.62 -25.68
N ASN A 74 -2.97 -6.69 -25.75
CA ASN A 74 -3.74 -7.89 -26.12
C ASN A 74 -3.33 -9.14 -25.31
N VAL A 75 -3.19 -8.97 -23.99
CA VAL A 75 -2.78 -10.08 -23.10
C VAL A 75 -3.89 -11.13 -23.04
N ALA A 76 -3.66 -12.28 -23.68
CA ALA A 76 -4.60 -13.39 -23.68
C ALA A 76 -4.54 -14.15 -22.34
N SER A 77 -5.71 -14.46 -21.77
CA SER A 77 -5.88 -15.24 -20.54
C SER A 77 -4.92 -14.82 -19.41
N PRO A 78 -4.98 -13.57 -18.91
CA PRO A 78 -4.01 -13.06 -17.95
C PRO A 78 -3.88 -13.93 -16.69
N LYS A 79 -2.65 -14.28 -16.33
CA LYS A 79 -2.26 -14.92 -15.08
C LYS A 79 -1.58 -13.87 -14.23
N VAL A 80 -2.37 -13.28 -13.36
CA VAL A 80 -2.03 -12.05 -12.64
C VAL A 80 -1.35 -12.40 -11.33
N PHE A 81 -0.19 -11.80 -11.09
CA PHE A 81 0.45 -11.80 -9.79
C PHE A 81 0.37 -10.40 -9.19
N THR A 82 -0.10 -10.29 -7.96
CA THR A 82 -0.11 -9.03 -7.22
C THR A 82 1.00 -9.04 -6.17
N LEU A 83 1.84 -8.01 -6.19
CA LEU A 83 2.74 -7.68 -5.10
C LEU A 83 2.27 -6.36 -4.48
N ASN A 84 1.56 -6.48 -3.37
CA ASN A 84 1.12 -5.34 -2.57
C ASN A 84 2.33 -4.62 -1.97
N GLY A 85 2.12 -3.35 -1.59
CA GLY A 85 3.12 -2.56 -0.87
C GLY A 85 3.37 -3.05 0.55
N GLY A 86 4.13 -2.29 1.33
CA GLY A 86 4.46 -2.62 2.73
C GLY A 86 3.28 -2.48 3.71
N GLU A 87 2.22 -3.27 3.52
CA GLU A 87 1.01 -3.31 4.37
C GLU A 87 1.30 -3.60 5.84
N ASP A 88 2.45 -4.23 6.12
CA ASP A 88 2.95 -4.52 7.46
C ASP A 88 3.43 -3.27 8.22
N THR A 89 3.70 -2.17 7.52
CA THR A 89 4.29 -0.95 8.10
C THR A 89 3.54 0.34 7.72
N ASP A 90 2.87 0.34 6.57
CA ASP A 90 2.27 1.53 5.95
C ASP A 90 0.77 1.32 5.64
N PRO A 91 -0.13 2.08 6.27
CA PRO A 91 -1.56 1.99 5.99
C PRO A 91 -1.93 2.42 4.57
N ASN A 92 -1.09 3.20 3.87
CA ASN A 92 -1.37 3.62 2.50
C ASN A 92 -1.35 2.42 1.54
N ALA A 93 -0.47 1.43 1.78
CA ALA A 93 -0.39 0.21 0.98
C ALA A 93 -1.72 -0.56 0.98
N ILE A 94 -2.35 -0.66 2.15
CA ILE A 94 -3.67 -1.29 2.33
C ILE A 94 -4.74 -0.56 1.49
N ASP A 95 -4.70 0.78 1.46
CA ASP A 95 -5.66 1.58 0.71
C ASP A 95 -5.41 1.54 -0.80
N PHE A 96 -4.14 1.49 -1.24
CA PHE A 96 -3.80 1.19 -2.63
C PHE A 96 -4.41 -0.15 -3.04
N ALA A 97 -4.26 -1.16 -2.19
CA ALA A 97 -4.75 -2.51 -2.46
C ALA A 97 -6.26 -2.62 -2.59
N LYS A 98 -6.99 -2.02 -1.66
CA LYS A 98 -8.45 -1.85 -1.80
C LYS A 98 -8.81 -1.16 -3.11
N GLY A 99 -8.04 -0.15 -3.50
CA GLY A 99 -8.25 0.60 -4.73
C GLY A 99 -8.13 -0.28 -5.98
N TYR A 100 -6.97 -0.91 -6.21
CA TYR A 100 -6.80 -1.73 -7.43
C TYR A 100 -7.66 -3.00 -7.40
N ASN A 101 -7.86 -3.63 -6.24
CA ASN A 101 -8.74 -4.80 -6.14
C ASN A 101 -10.19 -4.45 -6.47
N SER A 102 -10.68 -3.26 -6.06
CA SER A 102 -12.04 -2.83 -6.39
C SER A 102 -12.25 -2.66 -7.91
N VAL A 103 -11.21 -2.26 -8.64
CA VAL A 103 -11.28 -2.00 -10.09
C VAL A 103 -11.07 -3.27 -10.91
N VAL A 104 -10.15 -4.14 -10.47
CA VAL A 104 -9.75 -5.33 -11.23
C VAL A 104 -10.64 -6.52 -10.89
N TRP A 105 -10.93 -6.73 -9.60
CA TRP A 105 -11.58 -7.93 -9.08
C TRP A 105 -12.97 -7.67 -8.50
N GLY A 106 -13.33 -6.41 -8.27
CA GLY A 106 -14.66 -6.01 -7.76
C GLY A 106 -14.78 -5.95 -6.24
N ASP A 107 -13.73 -6.30 -5.49
CA ASP A 107 -13.74 -6.29 -4.02
C ASP A 107 -12.79 -5.23 -3.47
N SER A 108 -13.24 -4.49 -2.45
CA SER A 108 -12.41 -3.48 -1.76
C SER A 108 -11.71 -4.10 -0.56
N VAL A 109 -10.72 -4.96 -0.84
CA VAL A 109 -9.96 -5.74 0.15
C VAL A 109 -8.45 -5.54 -0.02
N PRO A 110 -7.63 -5.62 1.05
CA PRO A 110 -6.18 -5.49 0.96
C PRO A 110 -5.52 -6.69 0.26
N GLN A 111 -6.03 -7.90 0.48
CA GLN A 111 -5.58 -9.09 -0.22
C GLN A 111 -6.76 -9.80 -0.85
N GLU A 112 -6.58 -10.24 -2.08
CA GLU A 112 -7.58 -10.92 -2.85
C GLU A 112 -7.39 -12.45 -2.80
N THR A 113 -8.47 -13.19 -3.05
CA THR A 113 -8.42 -14.65 -3.01
C THR A 113 -7.75 -15.22 -4.27
N VAL A 114 -6.59 -15.87 -4.12
CA VAL A 114 -5.91 -16.57 -5.21
C VAL A 114 -6.86 -17.57 -5.88
N GLY A 115 -6.90 -17.55 -7.21
CA GLY A 115 -7.84 -18.31 -8.04
C GLY A 115 -9.07 -17.51 -8.46
N LYS A 116 -9.28 -16.31 -7.91
CA LYS A 116 -10.35 -15.42 -8.37
C LYS A 116 -10.18 -15.09 -9.84
N THR A 117 -11.32 -15.00 -10.54
CA THR A 117 -11.36 -14.64 -11.96
C THR A 117 -12.23 -13.42 -12.18
N ALA A 118 -11.80 -12.54 -13.08
CA ALA A 118 -12.57 -11.38 -13.52
C ALA A 118 -12.13 -11.02 -14.95
N ASN A 119 -13.08 -10.79 -15.85
CA ASN A 119 -12.81 -10.35 -17.23
C ASN A 119 -11.76 -11.22 -17.98
N GLY A 120 -11.76 -12.54 -17.74
CA GLY A 120 -10.81 -13.48 -18.35
C GLY A 120 -9.42 -13.55 -17.68
N ALA A 121 -9.12 -12.65 -16.73
CA ALA A 121 -7.95 -12.73 -15.88
C ALA A 121 -8.15 -13.73 -14.74
N THR A 122 -7.08 -14.36 -14.28
CA THR A 122 -7.02 -15.22 -13.08
C THR A 122 -5.92 -14.70 -12.17
N LEU A 123 -6.24 -14.44 -10.90
CA LEU A 123 -5.23 -14.15 -9.88
C LEU A 123 -4.50 -15.45 -9.51
N VAL A 124 -3.19 -15.51 -9.71
CA VAL A 124 -2.37 -16.70 -9.44
C VAL A 124 -1.47 -16.53 -8.21
N GLY A 125 -1.30 -15.30 -7.72
CA GLY A 125 -0.64 -15.05 -6.44
C GLY A 125 -0.89 -13.62 -5.97
N ASP A 126 -0.92 -13.43 -4.66
CA ASP A 126 -1.13 -12.15 -3.98
C ASP A 126 -0.19 -12.16 -2.76
N GLN A 127 0.82 -11.30 -2.76
CA GLN A 127 1.88 -11.25 -1.74
C GLN A 127 2.15 -9.81 -1.34
N VAL A 128 2.77 -9.62 -0.17
CA VAL A 128 3.15 -8.31 0.37
C VAL A 128 4.65 -8.11 0.20
N ALA A 129 5.09 -6.94 -0.25
CA ALA A 129 6.50 -6.50 -0.24
C ALA A 129 6.85 -5.94 1.15
N PRO A 130 7.49 -6.71 2.06
CA PRO A 130 7.57 -6.34 3.47
C PRO A 130 8.36 -5.05 3.67
N ALA A 131 7.78 -4.12 4.41
CA ALA A 131 8.36 -2.81 4.71
C ALA A 131 8.78 -1.99 3.47
N TRP A 132 8.16 -2.23 2.30
CA TRP A 132 8.57 -1.63 1.02
C TRP A 132 10.03 -1.93 0.64
N ASP A 133 10.56 -3.08 1.07
CA ASP A 133 11.92 -3.50 0.74
C ASP A 133 11.98 -4.12 -0.65
N ASN A 134 12.56 -3.38 -1.60
CA ASN A 134 12.68 -3.80 -3.00
C ASN A 134 13.46 -5.12 -3.17
N SER A 135 14.44 -5.42 -2.31
CA SER A 135 15.21 -6.65 -2.41
C SER A 135 14.38 -7.86 -2.01
N LYS A 136 13.52 -7.70 -0.98
CA LYS A 136 12.55 -8.72 -0.59
C LYS A 136 11.46 -8.87 -1.65
N GLY A 137 10.92 -7.76 -2.17
CA GLY A 137 9.95 -7.78 -3.28
C GLY A 137 10.47 -8.54 -4.49
N GLN A 138 11.71 -8.25 -4.91
CA GLN A 138 12.39 -8.98 -5.99
C GLN A 138 12.50 -10.48 -5.68
N THR A 139 12.91 -10.83 -4.46
CA THR A 139 13.04 -12.23 -4.03
C THR A 139 11.70 -12.96 -4.08
N ILE A 140 10.63 -12.32 -3.60
CA ILE A 140 9.27 -12.86 -3.61
C ILE A 140 8.79 -13.07 -5.05
N PHE A 141 8.93 -12.07 -5.92
CA PHE A 141 8.55 -12.20 -7.32
C PHE A 141 9.30 -13.35 -8.00
N GLN A 142 10.62 -13.44 -7.81
CA GLN A 142 11.42 -14.53 -8.39
C GLN A 142 10.95 -15.92 -7.94
N GLN A 143 10.60 -16.07 -6.67
CA GLN A 143 10.06 -17.33 -6.14
C GLN A 143 8.70 -17.66 -6.74
N GLN A 144 7.79 -16.68 -6.82
CA GLN A 144 6.46 -16.86 -7.39
C GLN A 144 6.54 -17.18 -8.88
N TYR A 145 7.38 -16.48 -9.63
CA TYR A 145 7.59 -16.73 -11.06
C TYR A 145 8.26 -18.07 -11.34
N THR A 146 9.20 -18.50 -10.47
CA THR A 146 9.80 -19.83 -10.58
C THR A 146 8.76 -20.94 -10.35
N ALA A 147 7.87 -20.76 -9.38
CA ALA A 147 6.80 -21.72 -9.10
C ALA A 147 5.65 -21.67 -10.11
N ARG A 148 5.43 -20.50 -10.73
CA ARG A 148 4.32 -20.19 -11.64
C ARG A 148 4.83 -19.45 -12.87
N PRO A 149 5.56 -20.13 -13.77
CA PRO A 149 6.12 -19.51 -14.98
C PRO A 149 5.04 -19.01 -15.95
N GLU A 150 3.76 -19.33 -15.71
CA GLU A 150 2.63 -18.81 -16.47
C GLU A 150 2.25 -17.36 -16.16
N ILE A 151 2.80 -16.74 -15.09
CA ILE A 151 2.55 -15.33 -14.76
C ILE A 151 2.91 -14.46 -15.97
N ASN A 152 1.95 -13.68 -16.46
CA ASN A 152 2.13 -12.82 -17.63
C ASN A 152 1.59 -11.40 -17.45
N ALA A 153 1.14 -11.06 -16.25
CA ALA A 153 0.68 -9.74 -15.88
C ALA A 153 0.91 -9.53 -14.38
N THR A 154 1.28 -8.32 -13.97
CA THR A 154 1.45 -8.01 -12.55
C THR A 154 0.75 -6.72 -12.15
N ILE A 155 0.33 -6.67 -10.88
CA ILE A 155 -0.12 -5.45 -10.21
C ILE A 155 0.89 -5.19 -9.09
N GLU A 156 1.54 -4.04 -9.13
CA GLU A 156 2.60 -3.65 -8.21
C GLU A 156 2.22 -2.33 -7.58
N ALA A 157 2.42 -2.18 -6.27
CA ALA A 157 2.06 -0.94 -5.57
C ALA A 157 3.05 0.21 -5.83
N ASN A 158 4.30 -0.07 -6.23
CA ASN A 158 5.32 0.91 -6.63
C ASN A 158 6.43 0.34 -7.53
#